data_AF-A0A7S3UX43-F1
#
_entry.id   AF-A0A7S3UX43-F1
#
_cell.length_a   1.000
_cell.length_b   1.000
_cell.length_c   1.000
_cell.angle_alpha   90.00
_cell.angle_beta   90.00
_cell.angle_gamma   90.00
#
_symmetry.space_group_name_H-M   'P 1'
#
loop_
_entity.id
_entity.type
_entity.pdbx_description
1 polymer ?
#
loop_
_entity_poly.entity_id
_entity_poly.type
_entity_poly.pdbx_seq_one_letter_code
_entity_poly.pdbx_strand_id
1 'polypeptide(L)'
;KRAFTCDAARVVVATVAFGMGIDKPDIRLVCHAGMPSSVEAYYQQTGRAGRDGLPARCVLFSAGDDMVKRNFMMQKDHLLSQPGGDKRRENAHDMLKKMHGYTQSQLCRRKILLGYFNENLVNPCEGCDNCDEKLASPNAGPLETDEFDGDARLFLKAVLGMGESYGASKVAAALR
;
A
#
# COMPACT_ATOMS: atom_id res chain seq x y z
N LYS A 1 -6.52 23.32 -7.10
CA LYS A 1 -7.86 22.85 -6.62
C LYS A 1 -8.99 23.26 -7.55
N ARG A 2 -9.33 24.55 -7.68
CA ARG A 2 -10.43 25.03 -8.54
C ARG A 2 -10.34 24.51 -9.98
N ALA A 3 -9.16 24.57 -10.60
CA ALA A 3 -8.94 24.05 -11.95
C ALA A 3 -9.30 22.56 -12.09
N PHE A 4 -9.04 21.73 -11.08
CA PHE A 4 -9.41 20.31 -11.09
C PHE A 4 -10.92 20.12 -10.89
N THR A 5 -11.52 20.88 -9.97
CA THR A 5 -12.97 20.83 -9.71
C THR A 5 -13.81 21.31 -10.89
N CYS A 6 -13.31 22.25 -11.70
CA CYS A 6 -14.00 22.77 -12.89
C CYS A 6 -13.48 22.17 -14.21
N ASP A 7 -12.81 21.03 -14.16
CA ASP A 7 -12.30 20.29 -15.33
C ASP A 7 -11.28 21.02 -16.22
N ALA A 8 -10.77 22.16 -15.79
CA ALA A 8 -9.66 22.85 -16.44
C ALA A 8 -8.32 22.13 -16.24
N ALA A 9 -8.22 21.24 -15.24
CA ALA A 9 -7.09 20.34 -15.02
C ALA A 9 -7.59 18.90 -14.87
N ARG A 10 -6.95 17.96 -15.57
CA ARG A 10 -7.33 16.54 -15.56
C ARG A 10 -6.72 15.73 -14.43
N VAL A 11 -5.61 16.21 -13.84
CA VAL A 11 -4.85 15.51 -12.81
C VAL A 11 -4.47 16.51 -11.72
N VAL A 12 -4.45 16.04 -10.49
CA VAL A 12 -3.95 16.77 -9.33
C VAL A 12 -3.04 15.86 -8.52
N VAL A 13 -1.87 16.38 -8.15
CA VAL A 13 -0.95 15.71 -7.23
C VAL A 13 -1.10 16.36 -5.86
N ALA A 14 -1.29 15.56 -4.82
CA ALA A 14 -1.55 16.05 -3.47
C ALA A 14 -0.86 15.20 -2.41
N THR A 15 -0.49 15.83 -1.30
CA THR A 15 -0.04 15.19 -0.06
C THR A 15 -1.20 15.06 0.93
N VAL A 16 -1.04 14.23 1.97
CA VAL A 16 -2.07 14.02 3.02
C VAL A 16 -2.53 15.33 3.68
N ALA A 17 -1.65 16.34 3.77
CA ALA A 17 -1.97 17.67 4.31
C ALA A 17 -3.03 18.47 3.50
N PHE A 18 -3.55 17.93 2.39
CA PHE A 18 -4.67 18.51 1.66
C PHE A 18 -6.03 18.23 2.34
N GLY A 19 -6.11 18.53 3.65
CA GLY A 19 -7.23 18.27 4.55
C GLY A 19 -8.54 19.01 4.22
N MET A 20 -8.57 19.86 3.19
CA MET A 20 -9.79 20.51 2.69
C MET A 20 -10.21 19.86 1.38
N GLY A 21 -11.07 18.85 1.52
CA GLY A 21 -11.46 17.87 0.50
C GLY A 21 -11.61 18.42 -0.92
N ILE A 22 -11.02 17.70 -1.85
CA ILE A 22 -11.47 17.74 -3.23
C ILE A 22 -12.85 17.09 -3.23
N ASP A 23 -13.86 17.92 -3.45
CA ASP A 23 -15.25 17.49 -3.61
C ASP A 23 -15.58 17.55 -5.09
N LYS A 24 -15.11 16.54 -5.81
CA LYS A 24 -15.39 16.30 -7.23
C LYS A 24 -15.97 14.89 -7.31
N PRO A 25 -17.25 14.72 -7.69
CA PRO A 25 -17.90 13.42 -7.60
C PRO A 25 -17.36 12.41 -8.61
N ASP A 26 -16.81 12.90 -9.71
CA ASP A 26 -16.44 12.15 -10.90
C ASP A 26 -14.93 11.84 -10.99
N ILE A 27 -14.27 11.66 -9.84
CA ILE A 27 -12.87 11.21 -9.82
C ILE A 27 -12.79 9.73 -10.26
N ARG A 28 -12.11 9.48 -11.38
CA ARG A 28 -11.97 8.14 -11.99
C ARG A 28 -10.79 7.32 -11.50
N LEU A 29 -9.74 7.98 -11.02
CA LEU A 29 -8.51 7.33 -10.60
C LEU A 29 -7.93 8.03 -9.38
N VAL A 30 -7.64 7.26 -8.34
CA VAL A 30 -6.82 7.67 -7.20
C VAL A 30 -5.55 6.82 -7.21
N CYS A 31 -4.39 7.47 -7.24
CA CYS A 31 -3.10 6.80 -7.21
C CYS A 31 -2.33 7.19 -5.95
N HIS A 32 -1.84 6.19 -5.22
CA HIS A 32 -0.92 6.34 -4.11
C HIS A 32 0.49 5.98 -4.55
N ALA A 33 1.39 6.97 -4.55
CA ALA A 33 2.82 6.78 -4.80
C ALA A 33 3.55 6.52 -3.48
N GLY A 34 3.36 5.34 -2.91
CA GLY A 34 3.90 4.91 -1.62
C GLY A 34 2.81 4.56 -0.62
N MET A 35 3.16 3.66 0.31
CA MET A 35 2.25 3.16 1.33
C MET A 35 1.72 4.28 2.27
N PRO A 36 0.40 4.36 2.50
CA PRO A 36 -0.21 5.23 3.51
C PRO A 36 0.25 4.92 4.95
N SER A 37 -0.02 5.83 5.88
CA SER A 37 0.26 5.63 7.32
C SER A 37 -0.61 4.56 7.97
N SER A 38 -1.82 4.33 7.44
CA SER A 38 -2.79 3.41 8.01
C SER A 38 -3.85 3.02 6.98
N VAL A 39 -4.60 1.97 7.29
CA VAL A 39 -5.73 1.50 6.46
C VAL A 39 -6.83 2.55 6.42
N GLU A 40 -7.09 3.27 7.51
CA GLU A 40 -8.09 4.34 7.56
C GLU A 40 -7.71 5.51 6.66
N ALA A 41 -6.43 5.90 6.66
CA ALA A 41 -5.95 6.95 5.77
C ALA A 41 -6.14 6.53 4.30
N TYR A 42 -5.78 5.29 3.97
CA TYR A 42 -6.02 4.74 2.63
C TYR A 42 -7.52 4.75 2.27
N TYR A 43 -8.38 4.26 3.16
CA TYR A 43 -9.82 4.19 2.97
C TYR A 43 -10.45 5.57 2.71
N GLN A 44 -10.12 6.57 3.53
CA GLN A 44 -10.63 7.93 3.32
C GLN A 44 -10.15 8.57 2.01
N GLN A 45 -8.91 8.28 1.62
CA GLN A 45 -8.30 8.86 0.42
C GLN A 45 -8.88 8.23 -0.86
N THR A 46 -9.01 6.91 -0.88
CA THR A 46 -9.61 6.14 -1.99
C THR A 46 -11.11 6.38 -2.11
N GLY A 47 -11.84 6.59 -1.00
CA GLY A 47 -13.26 6.96 -0.97
C GLY A 47 -13.61 8.33 -1.59
N ARG A 48 -12.63 9.01 -2.22
CA ARG A 48 -12.87 10.18 -3.07
C ARG A 48 -13.22 9.80 -4.51
N ALA A 49 -12.84 8.60 -4.96
CA ALA A 49 -13.12 8.12 -6.30
C ALA A 49 -14.59 7.69 -6.43
N GLY A 50 -15.19 7.86 -7.62
CA GLY A 50 -16.46 7.23 -7.96
C GLY A 50 -17.67 7.62 -7.11
N ARG A 51 -17.72 8.85 -6.56
CA ARG A 51 -18.86 9.30 -5.72
C ARG A 51 -20.13 9.52 -6.54
N ASP A 52 -20.02 9.64 -7.85
CA ASP A 52 -21.12 9.59 -8.82
C ASP A 52 -21.67 8.17 -9.06
N GLY A 53 -21.10 7.15 -8.43
CA GLY A 53 -21.51 5.75 -8.59
C GLY A 53 -20.98 5.07 -9.85
N LEU A 54 -20.23 5.79 -10.70
CA LEU A 54 -19.62 5.21 -11.90
C LEU A 54 -18.30 4.50 -11.56
N PRO A 55 -17.88 3.52 -12.38
CA PRO A 55 -16.63 2.80 -12.16
C PRO A 55 -15.43 3.73 -11.99
N ALA A 56 -14.64 3.44 -10.95
CA ALA A 56 -13.40 4.15 -10.66
C ALA A 56 -12.35 3.16 -10.13
N ARG A 57 -11.07 3.53 -10.25
CA ARG A 57 -9.94 2.68 -9.83
C ARG A 57 -9.14 3.37 -8.73
N CYS A 58 -8.65 2.56 -7.81
CA CYS A 58 -7.68 2.98 -6.81
C CYS A 58 -6.42 2.11 -6.98
N VAL A 59 -5.28 2.76 -7.18
CA VAL A 59 -3.99 2.09 -7.43
C VAL A 59 -3.01 2.48 -6.33
N LEU A 60 -2.46 1.48 -5.66
CA LEU A 60 -1.43 1.66 -4.64
C LEU A 60 -0.11 1.11 -5.17
N PHE A 61 0.86 2.00 -5.40
CA PHE A 61 2.24 1.61 -5.60
C PHE A 61 2.90 1.46 -4.22
N SER A 62 3.26 0.23 -3.88
CA SER A 62 3.95 -0.12 -2.64
C SER A 62 5.30 -0.74 -2.95
N ALA A 63 6.34 -0.30 -2.25
CA ALA A 63 7.70 -0.82 -2.39
C ALA A 63 8.16 -1.49 -1.08
N GLY A 64 9.11 -2.43 -1.18
CA GLY A 64 9.63 -3.14 0.01
C GLY A 64 10.29 -2.22 1.04
N ASP A 65 10.77 -1.05 0.63
CA ASP A 65 11.38 -0.04 1.50
C ASP A 65 10.37 0.97 2.09
N ASP A 66 9.08 0.88 1.74
CA ASP A 66 8.07 1.82 2.23
C ASP A 66 7.93 1.75 3.75
N MET A 67 8.04 0.57 4.35
CA MET A 67 8.04 0.42 5.81
C MET A 67 9.16 1.22 6.47
N VAL A 68 10.35 1.20 5.88
CA VAL A 68 11.51 1.96 6.39
C VAL A 68 11.26 3.46 6.25
N LYS A 69 10.79 3.91 5.09
CA LYS A 69 10.45 5.32 4.83
C LYS A 69 9.37 5.83 5.80
N ARG A 70 8.32 5.04 6.03
CA ARG A 70 7.23 5.38 6.95
C ARG A 70 7.69 5.42 8.40
N ASN A 71 8.50 4.45 8.83
CA ASN A 71 9.04 4.43 10.19
C ASN A 71 9.96 5.62 10.45
N PHE A 72 10.79 6.00 9.47
CA PHE A 72 11.62 7.20 9.55
C PHE A 72 10.80 8.49 9.64
N MET A 73 9.74 8.64 8.84
CA MET A 73 8.83 9.78 8.94
C MET A 73 8.10 9.83 10.27
N MET A 74 7.68 8.68 10.80
CA MET A 74 7.02 8.58 12.11
C MET A 74 7.95 9.07 13.23
N GLN A 75 9.23 8.70 13.23
CA GLN A 75 10.20 9.16 14.24
C GLN A 75 10.42 10.67 14.24
N LYS A 76 10.13 11.35 13.13
CA LYS A 76 10.21 12.81 13.00
C LYS A 76 8.93 13.54 13.43
N ASP A 77 7.89 12.81 13.81
CA ASP A 77 6.64 13.41 14.28
C ASP A 77 6.82 14.01 15.67
N HIS A 78 6.70 15.34 15.74
CA HIS A 78 6.85 16.12 16.97
C HIS A 78 5.84 15.70 18.06
N LEU A 79 4.70 15.11 17.69
CA LEU A 79 3.70 14.59 18.62
C LEU A 79 4.22 13.40 19.45
N LEU A 80 5.29 12.74 19.02
CA LEU A 80 5.94 11.65 19.77
C LEU A 80 6.88 12.15 20.86
N SER A 81 7.33 13.41 20.80
CA SER A 81 8.15 14.02 21.86
C SER A 81 7.32 14.60 23.00
N GLN A 82 5.99 14.59 22.88
CA GLN A 82 5.05 15.08 23.89
C GLN A 82 4.67 13.98 24.91
N PRO A 83 4.10 14.35 26.08
CA PRO A 83 3.55 13.37 27.02
C PRO A 83 2.57 12.40 26.34
N GLY A 84 2.74 11.10 26.58
CA GLY A 84 1.98 10.04 25.89
C GLY A 84 2.54 9.64 24.52
N GLY A 85 3.70 10.17 24.13
CA GLY A 85 4.39 9.86 22.87
C GLY A 85 4.68 8.37 22.66
N ASP A 86 5.03 7.63 23.72
CA ASP A 86 5.27 6.19 23.61
C ASP A 86 4.03 5.41 23.18
N LYS A 87 2.87 5.73 23.78
CA LYS A 87 1.61 5.07 23.39
C LYS A 87 1.20 5.44 21.97
N ARG A 88 1.41 6.70 21.57
CA ARG A 88 1.17 7.16 20.20
C ARG A 88 2.06 6.43 19.20
N ARG A 89 3.34 6.23 19.54
CA ARG A 89 4.32 5.51 18.73
C ARG A 89 3.94 4.04 18.55
N GLU A 90 3.55 3.37 19.63
CA GLU A 90 3.06 1.99 19.58
C GLU A 90 1.83 1.88 18.67
N ASN A 91 0.82 2.72 18.90
CA ASN A 91 -0.39 2.73 18.07
C ASN A 91 -0.07 3.00 16.59
N ALA A 92 0.77 3.99 16.28
CA ALA A 92 1.16 4.32 14.92
C ALA A 92 1.90 3.17 14.23
N HIS A 93 2.75 2.47 14.97
CA HIS A 93 3.47 1.31 14.47
C HIS A 93 2.52 0.14 14.18
N ASP A 94 1.52 -0.09 15.03
CA ASP A 94 0.49 -1.10 14.79
C ASP A 94 -0.36 -0.78 13.57
N MET A 95 -0.74 0.49 13.38
CA MET A 95 -1.46 0.92 12.17
C MET A 95 -0.63 0.73 10.90
N LEU A 96 0.67 1.05 10.95
CA LEU A 96 1.60 0.83 9.85
C LEU A 96 1.75 -0.65 9.51
N LYS A 97 1.87 -1.53 10.51
CA LYS A 97 1.92 -2.98 10.31
C LYS A 97 0.67 -3.50 9.63
N LYS A 98 -0.52 -3.06 10.05
CA LYS A 98 -1.78 -3.45 9.41
C LYS A 98 -1.85 -2.99 7.96
N MET A 99 -1.42 -1.75 7.68
CA MET A 99 -1.36 -1.22 6.31
C MET A 99 -0.37 -2.02 5.44
N HIS A 100 0.80 -2.36 5.98
CA HIS A 100 1.77 -3.19 5.29
C HIS A 100 1.21 -4.58 4.98
N GLY A 101 0.59 -5.23 5.97
CA GLY A 101 -0.12 -6.50 5.79
C GLY A 101 -1.19 -6.42 4.69
N TYR A 102 -1.96 -5.32 4.63
CA TYR A 102 -2.90 -5.08 3.54
C TYR A 102 -2.21 -5.04 2.18
N THR A 103 -1.04 -4.40 2.04
CA THR A 103 -0.32 -4.34 0.75
C THR A 103 0.24 -5.69 0.29
N GLN A 104 0.67 -6.54 1.23
CA GLN A 104 1.31 -7.82 0.92
C GLN A 104 0.31 -8.98 0.81
N SER A 105 -0.94 -8.77 1.23
CA SER A 105 -1.94 -9.84 1.24
C SER A 105 -2.31 -10.32 -0.16
N GLN A 106 -2.52 -11.63 -0.27
CA GLN A 106 -3.09 -12.29 -1.45
C GLN A 106 -4.61 -12.51 -1.31
N LEU A 107 -5.20 -12.12 -0.16
CA LEU A 107 -6.65 -12.21 0.05
C LEU A 107 -7.37 -11.06 -0.66
N CYS A 108 -8.67 -11.22 -0.90
CA CYS A 108 -9.53 -10.16 -1.45
C CYS A 108 -9.32 -8.82 -0.72
N ARG A 109 -8.84 -7.78 -1.43
CA ARG A 109 -8.58 -6.46 -0.85
C ARG A 109 -9.81 -5.86 -0.19
N ARG A 110 -10.97 -5.99 -0.84
CA ARG A 110 -12.24 -5.45 -0.32
C ARG A 110 -12.64 -6.13 0.98
N LYS A 111 -12.46 -7.45 1.09
CA LYS A 111 -12.72 -8.19 2.32
C LYS A 111 -11.83 -7.72 3.48
N ILE A 112 -10.54 -7.48 3.23
CA ILE A 112 -9.62 -6.97 4.26
C ILE A 112 -10.04 -5.55 4.70
N LEU A 113 -10.34 -4.66 3.76
CA LEU A 113 -10.76 -3.28 4.07
C LEU A 113 -12.05 -3.26 4.90
N LEU A 114 -13.07 -4.00 4.49
CA LEU A 114 -14.34 -4.07 5.24
C LEU A 114 -14.14 -4.70 6.62
N GLY A 115 -13.38 -5.79 6.70
CA GLY A 115 -13.07 -6.46 7.96
C GLY A 115 -12.32 -5.56 8.94
N TYR A 116 -11.49 -4.62 8.46
CA TYR A 116 -10.85 -3.61 9.30
C TYR A 116 -11.86 -2.75 10.07
N PHE A 117 -13.00 -2.45 9.45
CA PHE A 117 -14.10 -1.67 10.03
C PHE A 117 -15.20 -2.53 10.66
N ASN A 118 -14.93 -3.83 10.88
CA ASN A 118 -15.91 -4.81 11.33
C ASN A 118 -17.15 -4.92 10.42
N GLU A 119 -16.96 -4.65 9.13
CA GLU A 119 -17.98 -4.81 8.09
C GLU A 119 -17.77 -6.11 7.32
N ASN A 120 -18.86 -6.67 6.81
CA ASN A 120 -18.84 -7.90 6.04
C ASN A 120 -19.08 -7.62 4.55
N LEU A 121 -18.33 -8.32 3.71
CA LEU A 121 -18.57 -8.33 2.28
C LEU A 121 -19.82 -9.15 1.98
N VAL A 122 -20.90 -8.48 1.54
CA VAL A 122 -22.20 -9.12 1.26
C VAL A 122 -22.20 -9.85 -0.09
N ASN A 123 -21.64 -9.21 -1.13
CA ASN A 123 -21.57 -9.75 -2.49
C ASN A 123 -20.11 -10.08 -2.85
N PRO A 124 -19.84 -11.05 -3.75
CA PRO A 124 -18.50 -11.32 -4.25
C PRO A 124 -17.77 -10.04 -4.70
N CYS A 125 -16.45 -10.00 -4.53
CA CYS A 125 -15.69 -8.83 -4.95
C CYS A 125 -15.56 -8.80 -6.48
N GLU A 126 -16.05 -7.73 -7.09
CA GLU A 126 -16.11 -7.60 -8.57
C GLU A 126 -14.98 -6.74 -9.17
N GLY A 127 -13.91 -6.42 -8.43
CA GLY A 127 -12.91 -5.51 -9.01
C GLY A 127 -11.68 -5.17 -8.18
N CYS A 128 -11.24 -6.06 -7.28
CA CYS A 128 -9.89 -5.93 -6.73
C CYS A 128 -8.91 -6.81 -7.50
N ASP A 129 -7.64 -6.39 -7.54
CA ASP A 129 -6.52 -7.09 -8.19
C ASP A 129 -6.43 -8.57 -7.80
N ASN A 130 -6.66 -8.91 -6.52
CA ASN A 130 -6.57 -10.30 -6.04
C ASN A 130 -7.80 -11.16 -6.39
N CYS A 131 -8.89 -10.58 -6.88
CA CYS A 131 -10.11 -11.33 -7.26
C CYS A 131 -10.41 -11.26 -8.76
N ASP A 132 -9.86 -10.27 -9.45
CA ASP A 132 -9.99 -10.15 -10.89
C ASP A 132 -8.95 -11.06 -11.56
N GLU A 133 -9.41 -12.18 -12.14
CA GLU A 133 -8.55 -13.14 -12.84
C GLU A 133 -7.70 -12.51 -13.95
N LYS A 134 -8.12 -11.37 -14.52
CA LYS A 134 -7.36 -10.66 -15.57
C LYS A 134 -6.23 -9.80 -14.99
N LEU A 135 -6.28 -9.48 -13.71
CA LEU A 135 -5.28 -8.70 -12.97
C LEU A 135 -4.50 -9.55 -11.97
N ALA A 136 -5.00 -10.73 -11.63
CA ALA A 136 -4.30 -11.73 -10.84
C ALA A 136 -3.00 -12.08 -11.56
N SER A 137 -1.88 -12.02 -10.83
CA SER A 137 -0.61 -12.53 -11.36
C SER A 137 -0.81 -14.00 -11.75
N PRO A 138 -0.33 -14.46 -12.91
CA PRO A 138 -0.37 -15.88 -13.26
C PRO A 138 0.38 -16.76 -12.25
N ASN A 139 1.20 -16.16 -11.38
CA ASN A 139 1.90 -16.80 -10.26
C ASN A 139 1.20 -16.59 -8.90
N ALA A 140 -0.06 -16.12 -8.86
CA ALA A 140 -0.85 -15.92 -7.63
C ALA A 140 -1.57 -17.20 -7.17
N GLY A 141 -1.03 -18.37 -7.51
CA GLY A 141 -1.41 -19.61 -6.85
C GLY A 141 -1.03 -19.59 -5.36
N PRO A 142 -1.49 -20.56 -4.55
CA PRO A 142 -0.86 -20.81 -3.26
C PRO A 142 0.65 -20.88 -3.50
N LEU A 143 1.43 -20.10 -2.74
CA LEU A 143 2.89 -20.26 -2.73
C LEU A 143 3.14 -21.70 -2.27
N GLU A 144 3.38 -22.62 -3.21
CA GLU A 144 3.90 -23.93 -2.89
C GLU A 144 5.28 -23.68 -2.26
N THR A 145 5.42 -24.07 -0.99
CA THR A 145 6.59 -23.76 -0.16
C THR A 145 7.89 -24.39 -0.68
N ASP A 146 7.79 -25.24 -1.70
CA ASP A 146 8.88 -26.06 -2.21
C ASP A 146 9.60 -25.44 -3.42
N GLU A 147 9.04 -24.43 -4.10
CA GLU A 147 9.63 -23.84 -5.32
C GLU A 147 10.73 -22.80 -5.05
N PHE A 148 10.87 -22.30 -3.81
CA PHE A 148 11.83 -21.23 -3.49
C PHE A 148 13.18 -21.73 -2.94
N ASP A 149 13.34 -23.02 -2.64
CA ASP A 149 14.55 -23.50 -1.94
C ASP A 149 15.81 -23.35 -2.80
N GLY A 150 15.73 -23.61 -4.11
CA GLY A 150 16.84 -23.47 -5.04
C GLY A 150 17.31 -22.03 -5.20
N ASP A 151 16.38 -21.14 -5.53
CA ASP A 151 16.65 -19.72 -5.79
C ASP A 151 17.01 -18.97 -4.51
N ALA A 152 16.35 -19.25 -3.39
CA ALA A 152 16.68 -18.66 -2.10
C ALA A 152 18.08 -19.09 -1.64
N ARG A 153 18.42 -20.39 -1.77
CA ARG A 153 19.76 -20.89 -1.44
C ARG A 153 20.83 -20.30 -2.35
N LEU A 154 20.55 -20.14 -3.63
CA LEU A 154 21.47 -19.50 -4.58
C LEU A 154 21.68 -18.02 -4.22
N PHE A 155 20.59 -17.30 -3.94
CA PHE A 155 20.63 -15.91 -3.54
C PHE A 155 21.41 -15.71 -2.23
N LEU A 156 21.13 -16.50 -1.20
CA LEU A 156 21.84 -16.45 0.08
C LEU A 156 23.33 -16.81 -0.07
N LYS A 157 23.67 -17.78 -0.91
CA LYS A 157 25.07 -18.09 -1.23
C LYS A 157 25.78 -16.91 -1.90
N ALA A 158 25.11 -16.19 -2.79
CA ALA A 158 25.67 -14.98 -3.39
C ALA A 158 25.86 -13.86 -2.36
N VAL A 159 24.89 -13.63 -1.47
CA VAL A 159 25.05 -12.67 -0.35
C VAL A 159 26.30 -13.00 0.49
N LEU A 160 26.44 -14.26 0.90
CA LEU A 160 27.59 -14.73 1.68
C LEU A 160 28.90 -14.62 0.89
N GLY A 161 28.92 -15.07 -0.37
CA GLY A 161 30.10 -15.02 -1.24
C GLY A 161 30.55 -13.59 -1.57
N MET A 162 29.63 -12.63 -1.53
CA MET A 162 29.91 -11.20 -1.70
C MET A 162 30.23 -10.49 -0.36
N GLY A 163 30.38 -11.22 0.74
CA GLY A 163 30.76 -10.68 2.04
C GLY A 163 29.73 -9.71 2.63
N GLU A 164 28.45 -9.89 2.33
CA GLU A 164 27.31 -9.15 2.93
C GLU A 164 27.38 -7.61 2.78
N SER A 165 28.24 -7.11 1.89
CA SER A 165 28.58 -5.69 1.78
C SER A 165 27.78 -4.96 0.68
N TYR A 166 26.85 -5.65 0.01
CA TYR A 166 26.14 -5.15 -1.17
C TYR A 166 24.63 -5.32 -1.03
N GLY A 167 23.88 -4.32 -1.51
CA GLY A 167 22.41 -4.34 -1.49
C GLY A 167 21.82 -5.36 -2.47
N ALA A 168 20.56 -5.73 -2.22
CA ALA A 168 19.86 -6.80 -2.94
C ALA A 168 19.88 -6.67 -4.47
N SER A 169 19.79 -5.46 -5.03
CA SER A 169 19.87 -5.25 -6.48
C SER A 169 21.22 -5.64 -7.08
N LYS A 170 22.33 -5.39 -6.36
CA LYS A 170 23.67 -5.78 -6.81
C LYS A 170 23.88 -7.28 -6.69
N VAL A 171 23.38 -7.89 -5.62
CA VAL A 171 23.40 -9.35 -5.45
C VAL A 171 22.58 -10.04 -6.56
N ALA A 172 21.37 -9.55 -6.83
CA ALA A 172 20.54 -10.05 -7.91
C ALA A 172 21.15 -9.85 -9.30
N ALA A 173 21.94 -8.79 -9.51
CA ALA A 173 22.67 -8.57 -10.76
C ALA A 173 23.84 -9.55 -10.94
N ALA A 174 24.47 -9.99 -9.86
CA ALA A 174 25.53 -11.00 -9.89
C ALA A 174 25.03 -12.42 -10.18
N LEU A 175 23.72 -12.64 -10.09
CA LEU A 175 23.05 -13.94 -10.33
C LEU A 175 22.41 -14.05 -11.72
N ARG A 176 22.47 -12.99 -12.54
CA ARG A 176 22.01 -12.98 -13.94
C ARG A 176 23.18 -13.19 -14.89
#